data_AF-A0A5C7FDY4-F1
#
_entry.id   AF-A0A5C7FDY4-F1
#
_cell.length_a   1.000
_cell.length_b   1.000
_cell.length_c   1.000
_cell.angle_alpha   90.00
_cell.angle_beta   90.00
_cell.angle_gamma   90.00
#
_symmetry.space_group_name_H-M   'P 1'
#
loop_
_entity.id
_entity.type
_entity.pdbx_description
1 polymer ?
#
loop_
_entity_poly.entity_id
_entity_poly.type
_entity_poly.pdbx_seq_one_letter_code
_entity_poly.pdbx_strand_id
1 'polypeptide(L)' 'MKKITLIALAIIWILSLAVLIIALTNLFPDNIFKNYRLIAGIGFVAITGFIRTAYKNLIKQNKL' A
#
# COMPACT_ATOMS: atom_id res chain seq x y z
N MET A 1 -14.14 -2.89 15.81
CA MET A 1 -12.83 -3.55 15.62
C MET A 1 -12.54 -3.83 14.15
N LYS A 2 -13.14 -4.84 13.50
CA LYS A 2 -12.82 -5.24 12.10
C LYS A 2 -12.98 -4.13 11.05
N LYS A 3 -14.04 -3.30 11.14
CA LYS A 3 -14.25 -2.16 10.24
C LYS A 3 -13.14 -1.09 10.35
N ILE A 4 -12.66 -0.83 11.56
CA ILE A 4 -11.57 0.12 11.80
C ILE A 4 -10.27 -0.43 11.19
N THR A 5 -10.01 -1.73 11.34
CA THR A 5 -8.85 -2.39 10.70
C THR A 5 -8.92 -2.31 9.18
N LEU A 6 -10.10 -2.50 8.58
CA LEU A 6 -10.28 -2.36 7.14
C LEU A 6 -10.06 -0.93 6.66
N ILE A 7 -10.57 0.06 7.39
CA ILE A 7 -10.35 1.49 7.10
C ILE A 7 -8.85 1.82 7.20
N ALA A 8 -8.16 1.33 8.23
CA ALA A 8 -6.73 1.53 8.39
C ALA A 8 -5.92 0.90 7.24
N LEU A 9 -6.25 -0.33 6.82
CA LEU A 9 -5.62 -0.99 5.67
C LEU A 9 -5.84 -0.20 4.36
N ALA A 10 -7.05 0.35 4.16
CA ALA A 10 -7.36 1.17 3.00
C ALA A 10 -6.53 2.48 2.98
N ILE A 11 -6.42 3.16 4.13
CA ILE A 11 -5.61 4.39 4.26
C ILE A 11 -4.13 4.09 3.97
N ILE A 12 -3.58 3.01 4.54
CA ILE A 12 -2.19 2.59 4.29
C ILE A 12 -1.97 2.32 2.80
N TRP A 13 -2.91 1.66 2.13
CA TRP A 13 -2.80 1.38 0.70
C TRP A 13 -2.82 2.65 -0.14
N ILE A 14 -3.71 3.59 0.16
CA ILE A 14 -3.81 4.89 -0.55
C ILE A 14 -2.52 5.69 -0.39
N LEU A 15 -1.95 5.76 0.82
CA LEU A 15 -0.67 6.43 1.07
C LEU A 15 0.46 5.76 0.28
N SER A 16 0.51 4.43 0.25
CA SER A 16 1.50 3.69 -0.52
C SER A 16 1.37 3.94 -2.03
N LEU A 17 0.14 4.05 -2.54
CA LEU A 17 -0.13 4.40 -3.93
C LEU A 17 0.35 5.83 -4.25
N ALA A 18 0.12 6.79 -3.36
CA ALA A 18 0.61 8.16 -3.54
C ALA A 18 2.14 8.20 -3.62
N VAL A 19 2.85 7.48 -2.73
CA VAL A 19 4.32 7.36 -2.79
C VAL A 19 4.78 6.72 -4.09
N LEU A 20 4.07 5.70 -4.58
CA LEU A 20 4.38 5.06 -5.85
C LEU A 20 4.23 6.02 -7.03
N ILE A 21 3.12 6.78 -7.06
CA ILE A 21 2.88 7.80 -8.10
C ILE A 21 3.99 8.84 -8.06
N ILE A 22 4.34 9.37 -6.89
CA ILE A 22 5.42 10.33 -6.73
C ILE A 22 6.73 9.72 -7.20
N ALA A 23 7.06 8.48 -6.85
CA ALA A 23 8.30 7.84 -7.28
C ALA A 23 8.38 7.70 -8.80
N LEU A 24 7.31 7.21 -9.45
CA LEU A 24 7.29 6.97 -10.90
C LEU A 24 7.24 8.28 -11.71
N THR A 25 6.54 9.28 -11.21
CA THR A 25 6.39 10.55 -11.91
C THR A 25 7.56 11.49 -11.58
N ASN A 26 7.89 12.39 -12.50
CA ASN A 26 8.87 13.45 -12.24
C ASN A 26 8.14 14.74 -11.81
N LEU A 27 7.06 14.58 -11.02
CA LEU A 27 6.15 15.65 -10.61
C LEU A 27 6.86 16.73 -9.79
N PHE A 28 7.95 16.37 -9.10
CA PHE A 28 8.81 17.29 -8.38
C PHE A 28 10.21 17.28 -9.00
N PRO A 29 10.84 18.46 -9.22
CA PRO A 29 12.19 18.55 -9.77
C PRO A 29 13.24 17.92 -8.85
N ASP A 30 12.98 17.89 -7.54
CA ASP A 30 13.88 17.37 -6.49
C ASP A 30 13.37 16.04 -5.90
N ASN A 31 12.93 15.13 -6.76
CA ASN A 31 12.29 13.90 -6.35
C ASN A 31 13.31 12.84 -5.91
N ILE A 32 13.56 12.77 -4.59
CA ILE A 32 14.46 11.79 -3.95
C ILE A 32 14.06 10.34 -4.28
N PHE A 33 12.77 10.08 -4.50
CA PHE A 33 12.25 8.76 -4.80
C PHE A 33 12.53 8.29 -6.23
N LYS A 34 13.05 9.17 -7.10
CA LYS A 34 13.39 8.84 -8.50
C LYS A 34 14.42 7.72 -8.61
N ASN A 35 15.43 7.73 -7.74
CA ASN A 35 16.47 6.70 -7.70
C ASN A 35 15.97 5.37 -7.10
N TYR A 36 14.90 5.43 -6.30
CA TYR A 36 14.32 4.30 -5.60
C TYR A 36 13.02 3.80 -6.24
N ARG A 37 12.73 4.17 -7.50
CA ARG A 37 11.50 3.79 -8.23
C ARG A 37 11.20 2.29 -8.17
N LEU A 38 12.21 1.46 -8.41
CA LEU A 38 12.07 0.00 -8.37
C LEU A 38 11.71 -0.48 -6.96
N ILE A 39 12.38 0.06 -5.94
CA ILE A 39 12.14 -0.28 -4.54
C ILE A 39 10.74 0.17 -4.10
N ALA A 40 10.31 1.36 -4.51
CA ALA A 40 8.96 1.85 -4.26
C ALA A 40 7.89 0.95 -4.92
N GLY A 41 8.13 0.50 -6.15
CA GLY A 41 7.28 -0.47 -6.85
C GLY A 41 7.18 -1.81 -6.13
N ILE A 42 8.33 -2.40 -5.78
CA ILE A 42 8.38 -3.67 -5.04
C ILE A 42 7.70 -3.52 -3.67
N GLY A 43 7.94 -2.42 -2.97
CA GLY A 43 7.28 -2.09 -1.70
C GLY A 43 5.76 -2.02 -1.84
N PHE A 44 5.25 -1.35 -2.87
CA PHE A 44 3.81 -1.29 -3.14
C PHE A 44 3.21 -2.68 -3.42
N VAL A 45 3.90 -3.51 -4.21
CA VAL A 45 3.47 -4.89 -4.49
C VAL A 45 3.44 -5.72 -3.21
N ALA A 46 4.47 -5.61 -2.36
CA ALA A 46 4.54 -6.30 -1.08
C ALA A 46 3.42 -5.87 -0.11
N ILE A 47 3.18 -4.55 0.00
CA ILE A 47 2.08 -3.99 0.80
C ILE A 47 0.73 -4.50 0.28
N THR A 48 0.53 -4.50 -1.04
CA THR A 48 -0.70 -5.01 -1.65
C THR A 48 -0.92 -6.50 -1.35
N GLY A 49 0.14 -7.32 -1.44
CA GLY A 49 0.10 -8.74 -1.08
C GLY A 49 -0.23 -8.97 0.40
N PHE A 50 0.38 -8.18 1.29
CA PHE A 50 0.11 -8.22 2.72
C PHE A 50 -1.34 -7.85 3.04
N ILE A 51 -1.85 -6.75 2.49
CA ILE A 51 -3.23 -6.29 2.69
C ILE A 51 -4.23 -7.33 2.19
N ARG A 52 -3.98 -7.94 1.02
CA ARG A 52 -4.82 -9.01 0.48
C ARG A 52 -4.88 -10.22 1.43
N THR A 53 -3.75 -10.59 2.02
CA THR A 53 -3.66 -11.71 2.97
C THR A 53 -4.37 -11.39 4.27
N ALA A 54 -4.12 -10.19 4.83
CA ALA A 54 -4.78 -9.70 6.04
C ALA A 54 -6.31 -9.63 5.86
N TYR A 55 -6.78 -9.14 4.70
CA TYR A 55 -8.20 -9.08 4.36
C TYR A 55 -8.85 -10.47 4.29
N LYS A 56 -8.20 -11.43 3.61
CA LYS A 56 -8.68 -12.82 3.54
C LYS A 56 -8.80 -13.46 4.92
N ASN A 57 -7.80 -13.26 5.78
CA ASN A 57 -7.82 -13.79 7.15
C ASN A 57 -8.92 -13.14 8.00
N LEU A 58 -9.11 -11.83 7.89
CA LEU A 58 -10.19 -11.09 8.56
C LEU A 58 -11.58 -11.60 8.15
N ILE A 59 -11.80 -11.87 6.86
CA ILE A 59 -13.06 -12.46 6.38
C ILE A 59 -13.23 -13.90 6.85
N LYS A 60 -12.17 -14.71 6.82
CA LYS A 60 -12.22 -16.11 7.29
C LYS A 60 -12.65 -16.18 8.76
N GLN A 61 -12.13 -15.28 9.60
CA GLN A 61 -12.55 -15.14 11.00
C GLN A 61 -13.95 -14.52 11.19
N ASN A 62 -14.64 -14.13 10.11
CA ASN A 62 -16.01 -13.62 10.19
C ASN A 62 -17.05 -14.65 9.71
N LYS A 63 -16.61 -15.81 9.21
CA LYS A 63 -17.48 -16.92 8.78
C LYS A 63 -17.50 -18.10 9.75
N LEU A 64 -16.62 -18.11 10.75
CA LEU A 64 -16.64 -19.01 11.91
C LEU A 64 -17.45 -18.34 13.02
#